data_AF-A0A7J4I062-F1
#
_entry.id   AF-A0A7J4I062-F1
#
_cell.length_a   1.000
_cell.length_b   1.000
_cell.length_c   1.000
_cell.angle_alpha   90.00
_cell.angle_beta   90.00
_cell.angle_gamma   90.00
#
_symmetry.space_group_name_H-M   'P 1'
#
loop_
_entity.id
_entity.type
_entity.pdbx_description
1 polymer ?
#
loop_
_entity_poly.entity_id
_entity_poly.type
_entity_poly.pdbx_seq_one_letter_code
_entity_poly.pdbx_strand_id
1 'polypeptide(L)'
;QYDPTTYFVETNDQGEMIFTTCREEALMPLIRYNIHDLGGIISHNDMGQFIRRYHAGLDIELPLPFLYVKGRSDGGIQFCASEISPLMIQNLAYHNPYLKNNLTGHFKMFVDDGPNKQPRCNFHFQFKKGKNKNNAKLQEQDVSVIIEDTLYTLNEDFRSNIKMLRKHRKGKTLFQVRLFTFEKYPYQDDELKAHYTLKK
;
A
#
# COMPACT_ATOMS: atom_id res chain seq x y z
N GLN A 1 -2.88 -19.34 -9.24
CA GLN A 1 -2.35 -19.62 -10.60
C GLN A 1 -3.02 -18.64 -11.57
N TYR A 2 -2.38 -18.33 -12.69
CA TYR A 2 -2.98 -17.53 -13.75
C TYR A 2 -2.87 -18.26 -15.09
N ASP A 3 -3.75 -17.92 -16.03
CA ASP A 3 -3.72 -18.42 -17.40
C ASP A 3 -2.91 -17.46 -18.30
N PRO A 4 -1.72 -17.88 -18.77
CA PRO A 4 -0.89 -17.05 -19.65
C PRO A 4 -1.53 -16.74 -21.00
N THR A 5 -2.56 -17.50 -21.42
CA THR A 5 -3.29 -17.23 -22.67
C THR A 5 -4.28 -16.07 -22.51
N THR A 6 -4.67 -15.74 -21.27
CA THR A 6 -5.49 -14.56 -20.99
C THR A 6 -4.62 -13.31 -20.83
N TYR A 7 -3.52 -13.44 -20.08
CA TYR A 7 -2.55 -12.36 -19.86
C TYR A 7 -1.14 -12.92 -19.93
N PHE A 8 -0.35 -12.43 -20.89
CA PHE A 8 1.08 -12.62 -20.83
C PHE A 8 1.66 -11.66 -19.78
N VAL A 9 2.46 -12.20 -18.86
CA VAL A 9 3.08 -11.42 -17.78
C VAL A 9 4.59 -11.59 -17.87
N GLU A 10 5.31 -10.50 -17.71
CA GLU A 10 6.77 -10.46 -17.60
C GLU A 10 7.17 -9.49 -16.47
N THR A 11 8.44 -9.48 -16.08
CA THR A 11 8.99 -8.50 -15.13
C THR A 11 10.11 -7.71 -15.76
N ASN A 12 10.22 -6.41 -15.46
CA ASN A 12 11.37 -5.61 -15.86
C ASN A 12 12.56 -5.73 -14.88
N ASP A 13 13.66 -5.04 -15.18
CA ASP A 13 14.88 -5.01 -14.35
C ASP A 13 14.66 -4.44 -12.93
N GLN A 14 13.56 -3.73 -12.70
CA GLN A 14 13.17 -3.18 -11.40
C GLN A 14 12.28 -4.16 -10.60
N GLY A 15 11.92 -5.31 -11.18
CA GLY A 15 11.02 -6.29 -10.57
C GLY A 15 9.55 -5.87 -10.61
N GLU A 16 9.18 -4.92 -11.46
CA GLU A 16 7.79 -4.54 -11.71
C GLU A 16 7.15 -5.49 -12.72
N MET A 17 5.89 -5.82 -12.50
CA MET A 17 5.10 -6.68 -13.37
C MET A 17 4.53 -5.89 -14.55
N ILE A 18 4.74 -6.45 -15.74
CA ILE A 18 4.28 -5.94 -17.02
C ILE A 18 3.25 -6.91 -17.59
N PHE A 19 2.10 -6.38 -18.01
CA PHE A 19 0.98 -7.17 -18.52
C PHE A 19 0.72 -6.89 -20.00
N THR A 20 0.51 -7.95 -20.77
CA THR A 20 -0.05 -7.89 -22.11
C THR A 20 -1.34 -8.70 -22.15
N THR A 21 -2.43 -8.07 -22.58
CA THR A 21 -3.73 -8.72 -22.73
C THR A 21 -3.70 -9.60 -23.98
N CYS A 22 -4.00 -10.88 -23.83
CA CYS A 22 -3.95 -11.87 -24.94
C CYS A 22 -5.33 -12.37 -25.37
N ARG A 23 -6.39 -12.09 -24.60
CA ARG A 23 -7.77 -12.42 -24.95
C ARG A 23 -8.31 -11.54 -26.09
N GLU A 24 -8.99 -12.14 -27.05
CA GLU A 24 -9.54 -11.45 -28.23
C GLU A 24 -10.68 -10.50 -27.87
N GLU A 25 -11.45 -10.80 -26.82
CA GLU A 25 -12.62 -10.02 -26.40
C GLU A 25 -12.23 -8.79 -25.54
N ALA A 26 -10.95 -8.48 -25.42
CA ALA A 26 -10.49 -7.31 -24.69
C ALA A 26 -10.88 -6.02 -25.43
N LEU A 27 -11.86 -5.29 -24.89
CA LEU A 27 -12.27 -3.98 -25.41
C LEU A 27 -11.11 -2.96 -25.43
N MET A 28 -10.15 -3.10 -24.52
CA MET A 28 -8.95 -2.27 -24.46
C MET A 28 -7.73 -3.16 -24.19
N PRO A 29 -7.00 -3.58 -25.24
CA PRO A 29 -5.83 -4.43 -25.08
C PRO A 29 -4.69 -3.63 -24.45
N LEU A 30 -4.08 -4.21 -23.42
CA LEU A 30 -2.88 -3.69 -22.80
C LEU A 30 -1.68 -4.36 -23.50
N ILE A 31 -0.68 -3.58 -23.91
CA ILE A 31 0.54 -4.11 -24.53
C ILE A 31 1.72 -3.62 -23.71
N ARG A 32 2.48 -4.56 -23.15
CA ARG A 32 3.58 -4.28 -22.22
C ARG A 32 3.23 -3.18 -21.20
N TYR A 33 2.01 -3.24 -20.66
CA TYR A 33 1.52 -2.23 -19.74
C TYR A 33 2.10 -2.46 -18.35
N ASN A 34 2.82 -1.46 -17.85
CA ASN A 34 3.42 -1.48 -16.54
C ASN A 34 2.39 -1.02 -15.50
N ILE A 35 1.96 -1.93 -14.63
CA ILE A 35 1.04 -1.58 -13.54
C ILE A 35 1.76 -1.08 -12.29
N HIS A 36 3.11 -1.09 -12.29
CA HIS A 36 3.99 -0.70 -11.18
C HIS A 36 3.85 -1.57 -9.92
N ASP A 37 3.22 -2.74 -10.04
CA ASP A 37 3.21 -3.73 -8.97
C ASP A 37 4.54 -4.49 -8.95
N LEU A 38 5.17 -4.57 -7.79
CA LEU A 38 6.33 -5.40 -7.53
C LEU A 38 5.88 -6.84 -7.29
N GLY A 39 6.51 -7.77 -8.00
CA GLY A 39 6.07 -9.15 -7.96
C GLY A 39 6.95 -10.07 -8.78
N GLY A 40 6.35 -11.14 -9.26
CA GLY A 40 7.01 -12.05 -10.16
C GLY A 40 6.18 -13.27 -10.49
N ILE A 41 6.76 -14.10 -11.33
CA ILE A 41 6.17 -15.35 -11.81
C ILE A 41 6.96 -16.49 -11.21
N ILE A 42 6.25 -17.46 -10.62
CA ILE A 42 6.83 -18.73 -10.19
C ILE A 42 6.28 -19.79 -11.14
N SER A 43 7.18 -20.53 -11.80
CA SER A 43 6.75 -21.61 -12.67
C SER A 43 6.03 -22.70 -11.88
N HIS A 44 5.17 -23.48 -12.54
CA HIS A 44 4.52 -24.63 -11.90
C HIS A 44 5.54 -25.58 -11.26
N ASN A 45 6.66 -25.85 -11.95
CA ASN A 45 7.71 -26.73 -11.45
C ASN A 45 8.38 -26.17 -10.19
N ASP A 46 8.76 -24.89 -10.22
CA ASP A 46 9.41 -24.24 -9.07
C ASP A 46 8.46 -24.22 -7.86
N MET A 47 7.17 -23.90 -8.07
CA MET A 47 6.17 -23.96 -7.00
C MET A 47 6.03 -25.38 -6.42
N GLY A 48 6.02 -26.39 -7.29
CA GLY A 48 6.01 -27.80 -6.84
C GLY A 48 7.24 -28.17 -5.99
N GLN A 49 8.43 -27.64 -6.34
CA GLN A 49 9.63 -27.81 -5.52
C GLN A 49 9.49 -27.09 -4.16
N PHE A 50 8.94 -25.88 -4.14
CA PHE A 50 8.65 -25.15 -2.90
C PHE A 50 7.71 -25.92 -1.99
N ILE A 51 6.58 -26.42 -2.51
CA ILE A 51 5.60 -27.18 -1.71
C ILE A 51 6.20 -28.45 -1.12
N ARG A 52 6.97 -29.21 -1.92
CA ARG A 52 7.68 -30.41 -1.43
C ARG A 52 8.69 -30.05 -0.34
N ARG A 53 9.47 -28.99 -0.55
CA ARG A 53 10.49 -28.52 0.40
C ARG A 53 9.90 -28.10 1.74
N TYR A 54 8.73 -27.46 1.74
CA TYR A 54 8.09 -26.93 2.95
C TYR A 54 6.94 -27.80 3.48
N HIS A 55 6.74 -29.01 2.93
CA HIS A 55 5.68 -29.95 3.31
C HIS A 55 4.28 -29.32 3.41
N ALA A 56 3.96 -28.42 2.46
CA ALA A 56 2.81 -27.54 2.57
C ALA A 56 1.44 -28.23 2.35
N GLY A 57 1.41 -29.55 2.10
CA GLY A 57 0.17 -30.33 1.96
C GLY A 57 -0.77 -29.84 0.84
N LEU A 58 -0.25 -29.07 -0.11
CA LEU A 58 -0.98 -28.46 -1.22
C LEU A 58 -0.82 -29.34 -2.45
N ASP A 59 -1.95 -29.74 -3.04
CA ASP A 59 -1.97 -30.38 -4.35
C ASP A 59 -2.29 -29.31 -5.42
N ILE A 60 -1.43 -29.19 -6.43
CA ILE A 60 -1.61 -28.25 -7.54
C ILE A 60 -1.92 -29.07 -8.78
N GLU A 61 -3.20 -29.08 -9.17
CA GLU A 61 -3.66 -29.90 -10.29
C GLU A 61 -3.40 -29.25 -11.66
N LEU A 62 -3.48 -27.92 -11.73
CA LEU A 62 -3.32 -27.19 -12.99
C LEU A 62 -1.83 -26.98 -13.29
N PRO A 63 -1.33 -27.26 -14.51
CA PRO A 63 0.06 -27.01 -14.89
C PRO A 63 0.31 -25.53 -15.22
N LEU A 64 -0.26 -24.62 -14.43
CA LEU A 64 -0.22 -23.18 -14.65
C LEU A 64 0.77 -22.48 -13.72
N PRO A 65 1.42 -21.40 -14.18
CA PRO A 65 2.29 -20.59 -13.34
C PRO A 65 1.53 -19.82 -12.26
N PHE A 66 2.29 -19.31 -11.29
CA PHE A 66 1.81 -18.49 -10.19
C PHE A 66 2.30 -17.06 -10.34
N LEU A 67 1.44 -16.09 -10.08
CA LEU A 67 1.83 -14.71 -9.84
C LEU A 67 1.88 -14.48 -8.34
N TYR A 68 2.86 -13.72 -7.88
CA TYR A 68 2.87 -13.15 -6.55
C TYR A 68 3.08 -11.64 -6.62
N VAL A 69 2.44 -10.93 -5.70
CA VAL A 69 2.53 -9.46 -5.58
C VAL A 69 3.02 -9.14 -4.19
N LYS A 70 4.07 -8.33 -4.08
CA LYS A 70 4.67 -7.93 -2.80
C LYS A 70 4.47 -6.45 -2.47
N GLY A 71 4.00 -5.64 -3.43
CA GLY A 71 3.71 -4.22 -3.23
C GLY A 71 3.70 -3.46 -4.54
N ARG A 72 3.81 -2.13 -4.47
CA ARG A 72 3.99 -1.25 -5.62
C ARG A 72 5.36 -0.58 -5.57
N SER A 73 5.96 -0.32 -6.72
CA SER A 73 7.25 0.38 -6.84
C SER A 73 7.13 1.88 -6.56
N ASP A 74 6.00 2.48 -6.94
CA ASP A 74 5.61 3.83 -6.53
C ASP A 74 5.21 3.88 -5.04
N GLY A 75 4.97 2.71 -4.45
CA GLY A 75 4.53 2.42 -3.09
C GLY A 75 3.22 3.07 -2.68
N GLY A 76 2.36 3.36 -3.65
CA GLY A 76 0.92 3.53 -3.42
C GLY A 76 0.34 2.31 -2.69
N ILE A 77 -0.72 2.54 -1.92
CA ILE A 77 -1.45 1.48 -1.24
C ILE A 77 -2.91 1.51 -1.67
N GLN A 78 -3.51 0.33 -1.83
CA GLN A 78 -4.93 0.20 -2.10
C GLN A 78 -5.68 -0.02 -0.78
N PHE A 79 -6.61 0.87 -0.47
CA PHE A 79 -7.48 0.70 0.68
C PHE A 79 -8.91 1.05 0.29
N CYS A 80 -9.81 0.07 0.46
CA CYS A 80 -11.24 0.25 0.18
C CYS A 80 -11.56 0.68 -1.25
N ALA A 81 -10.91 0.01 -2.22
CA ALA A 81 -10.99 0.33 -3.64
C ALA A 81 -10.50 1.74 -3.99
N SER A 82 -9.75 2.39 -3.10
CA SER A 82 -9.17 3.70 -3.34
C SER A 82 -7.65 3.62 -3.27
N GLU A 83 -7.00 4.23 -4.24
CA GLU A 83 -5.55 4.35 -4.25
C GLU A 83 -5.12 5.51 -3.36
N ILE A 84 -4.20 5.25 -2.43
CA ILE A 84 -3.58 6.27 -1.61
C ILE A 84 -2.11 6.34 -2.03
N SER A 85 -1.77 7.40 -2.75
CA SER A 85 -0.40 7.62 -3.22
C SER A 85 0.46 8.36 -2.19
N PRO A 86 1.79 8.19 -2.23
CA PRO A 86 2.67 8.85 -1.29
C PRO A 86 2.67 10.35 -1.48
N LEU A 87 2.61 10.80 -2.74
CA LEU A 87 2.54 12.21 -3.09
C LEU A 87 1.35 12.90 -2.44
N MET A 88 0.21 12.22 -2.31
CA MET A 88 -0.96 12.75 -1.62
C MET A 88 -0.68 13.02 -0.14
N ILE A 89 -0.05 12.06 0.55
CA ILE A 89 0.32 12.19 1.98
C ILE A 89 1.43 13.24 2.17
N GLN A 90 2.37 13.32 1.23
CA GLN A 90 3.40 14.36 1.22
C GLN A 90 2.78 15.76 1.10
N ASN A 91 1.89 15.95 0.12
CA ASN A 91 1.18 17.21 -0.07
C ASN A 91 0.38 17.58 1.18
N LEU A 92 -0.29 16.61 1.81
CA LEU A 92 -0.99 16.82 3.06
C LEU A 92 -0.04 17.30 4.19
N ALA A 93 1.08 16.61 4.39
CA ALA A 93 2.05 16.94 5.42
C ALA A 93 2.70 18.32 5.21
N TYR A 94 2.86 18.74 3.96
CA TYR A 94 3.44 20.05 3.62
C TYR A 94 2.47 21.22 3.71
N HIS A 95 1.20 21.02 3.34
CA HIS A 95 0.24 22.12 3.23
C HIS A 95 -0.61 22.29 4.49
N ASN A 96 -0.81 21.24 5.30
CA ASN A 96 -1.48 21.37 6.58
C ASN A 96 -0.51 22.01 7.61
N PRO A 97 -0.74 23.24 8.09
CA PRO A 97 0.21 23.92 8.97
C PRO A 97 0.47 23.17 10.28
N TYR A 98 -0.54 22.45 10.78
CA TYR A 98 -0.45 21.71 12.02
C TYR A 98 0.47 20.49 11.88
N LEU A 99 0.38 19.77 10.76
CA LEU A 99 1.30 18.68 10.44
C LEU A 99 2.70 19.22 10.11
N LYS A 100 2.80 20.21 9.22
CA LYS A 100 4.06 20.82 8.77
C LYS A 100 4.91 21.33 9.93
N ASN A 101 4.29 21.92 10.95
CA ASN A 101 5.02 22.49 12.09
C ASN A 101 5.55 21.43 13.06
N ASN A 102 4.94 20.24 13.08
CA ASN A 102 5.23 19.22 14.09
C ASN A 102 5.93 17.98 13.53
N LEU A 103 5.73 17.63 12.25
CA LEU A 103 6.27 16.42 11.62
C LEU A 103 7.46 16.75 10.70
N THR A 104 8.41 15.82 10.56
CA THR A 104 9.56 15.98 9.64
C THR A 104 9.16 15.87 8.17
N GLY A 105 8.04 15.20 7.91
CA GLY A 105 7.66 14.75 6.57
C GLY A 105 8.08 13.32 6.27
N HIS A 106 8.83 12.64 7.15
CA HIS A 106 9.07 11.21 7.01
C HIS A 106 7.81 10.45 7.41
N PHE A 107 7.38 9.56 6.52
CA PHE A 107 6.24 8.70 6.78
C PHE A 107 6.37 7.33 6.11
N LYS A 108 5.59 6.40 6.65
CA LYS A 108 5.41 5.06 6.12
C LYS A 108 3.92 4.79 6.04
N MET A 109 3.48 4.22 4.93
CA MET A 109 2.12 3.75 4.77
C MET A 109 2.10 2.29 4.29
N PHE A 110 1.11 1.53 4.74
CA PHE A 110 0.91 0.12 4.39
C PHE A 110 -0.48 -0.37 4.83
N VAL A 111 -0.96 -1.42 4.16
CA VAL A 111 -2.14 -2.18 4.59
C VAL A 111 -1.69 -3.51 5.17
N ASP A 112 -2.31 -3.92 6.27
CA ASP A 112 -2.14 -5.24 6.87
C ASP A 112 -3.49 -5.86 7.25
N ASP A 113 -3.47 -7.15 7.56
CA ASP A 113 -4.64 -7.87 8.07
C ASP A 113 -4.86 -7.49 9.53
N GLY A 114 -5.87 -6.67 9.77
CA GLY A 114 -6.35 -6.34 11.11
C GLY A 114 -7.13 -7.50 11.75
N PRO A 115 -7.73 -7.26 12.93
CA PRO A 115 -8.59 -8.24 13.58
C PRO A 115 -9.67 -8.76 12.63
N ASN A 116 -9.93 -10.07 12.67
CA ASN A 116 -10.90 -10.77 11.81
C ASN A 116 -10.60 -10.67 10.29
N LYS A 117 -9.33 -10.55 9.90
CA LYS A 117 -8.89 -10.40 8.51
C LYS A 117 -9.50 -9.19 7.80
N GLN A 118 -9.92 -8.18 8.56
CA GLN A 118 -10.35 -6.93 7.96
C GLN A 118 -9.13 -6.08 7.65
N PRO A 119 -9.00 -5.53 6.43
CA PRO A 119 -7.85 -4.72 6.07
C PRO A 119 -7.76 -3.50 6.98
N ARG A 120 -6.56 -3.23 7.48
CA ARG A 120 -6.24 -2.03 8.27
C ARG A 120 -5.20 -1.23 7.51
N CYS A 121 -5.51 0.04 7.27
CA CYS A 121 -4.60 0.98 6.63
C CYS A 121 -3.87 1.79 7.71
N ASN A 122 -2.53 1.74 7.65
CA ASN A 122 -1.64 2.26 8.67
C ASN A 122 -0.80 3.41 8.11
N PHE A 123 -0.68 4.49 8.87
CA PHE A 123 0.21 5.62 8.59
C PHE A 123 1.10 5.91 9.79
N HIS A 124 2.41 5.86 9.58
CA HIS A 124 3.38 6.12 10.62
C HIS A 124 4.17 7.37 10.27
N PHE A 125 4.19 8.35 11.17
CA PHE A 125 4.89 9.62 10.96
C PHE A 125 5.97 9.86 12.02
N GLN A 126 6.99 10.62 11.63
CA GLN A 126 8.04 11.08 12.52
C GLN A 126 7.81 12.54 12.94
N PHE A 127 7.86 12.80 14.25
CA PHE A 127 7.92 14.15 14.79
C PHE A 127 9.26 14.82 14.50
N LYS A 128 9.27 16.15 14.34
CA LYS A 128 10.50 16.94 14.32
C LYS A 128 11.28 16.79 15.62
N LYS A 129 12.59 17.03 15.57
CA LYS A 129 13.45 16.98 16.76
C LYS A 129 12.89 17.86 17.88
N GLY A 130 12.80 17.29 19.08
CA GLY A 130 12.22 17.97 20.25
C GLY A 130 10.69 18.03 20.29
N LYS A 131 9.97 17.56 19.26
CA LYS A 131 8.50 17.47 19.26
C LYS A 131 8.05 16.07 19.70
N ASN A 132 6.92 16.03 20.41
CA ASN A 132 6.23 14.81 20.82
C ASN A 132 4.74 15.12 21.06
N LYS A 133 3.94 14.09 21.33
CA LYS A 133 2.49 14.22 21.56
C LYS A 133 2.12 15.27 22.60
N ASN A 134 2.91 15.41 23.67
CA ASN A 134 2.61 16.30 24.78
C ASN A 134 2.85 17.77 24.40
N ASN A 135 4.01 18.08 23.82
CA ASN A 135 4.37 19.47 23.51
C ASN A 135 3.86 19.96 22.15
N ALA A 136 3.61 19.06 21.20
CA ALA A 136 3.00 19.36 19.91
C ALA A 136 1.48 19.43 19.99
N LYS A 137 0.88 18.86 21.06
CA LYS A 137 -0.56 18.61 21.21
C LYS A 137 -1.18 17.83 20.05
N LEU A 138 -0.36 17.14 19.25
CA LEU A 138 -0.77 16.37 18.08
C LEU A 138 -0.91 14.90 18.47
N GLN A 139 -2.12 14.35 18.36
CA GLN A 139 -2.43 12.96 18.62
C GLN A 139 -2.68 12.19 17.32
N GLU A 140 -2.58 10.86 17.38
CA GLU A 140 -2.90 9.98 16.25
C GLU A 140 -4.31 10.20 15.69
N GLN A 141 -5.28 10.48 16.56
CA GLN A 141 -6.67 10.73 16.18
C GLN A 141 -6.78 11.96 15.27
N ASP A 142 -6.09 13.05 15.62
CA ASP A 142 -6.13 14.30 14.86
C ASP A 142 -5.59 14.07 13.44
N VAL A 143 -4.46 13.36 13.35
CA VAL A 143 -3.85 13.03 12.05
C VAL A 143 -4.74 12.09 11.24
N SER A 144 -5.40 11.12 11.88
CA SER A 144 -6.34 10.23 11.19
C SER A 144 -7.51 11.00 10.57
N VAL A 145 -8.08 11.97 11.30
CA VAL A 145 -9.19 12.80 10.80
C VAL A 145 -8.70 13.68 9.64
N ILE A 146 -7.53 14.31 9.79
CA ILE A 146 -6.93 15.13 8.72
C ILE A 146 -6.71 14.32 7.43
N ILE A 147 -6.22 13.07 7.53
CA ILE A 147 -6.04 12.18 6.37
C ILE A 147 -7.39 11.82 5.75
N GLU A 148 -8.38 11.45 6.57
CA GLU A 148 -9.72 11.09 6.09
C GLU A 148 -10.40 12.26 5.36
N ASP A 149 -10.35 13.47 5.92
CA ASP A 149 -10.90 14.66 5.28
C ASP A 149 -10.20 14.97 3.96
N THR A 150 -8.86 14.85 3.93
CA THR A 150 -8.07 15.06 2.71
C THR A 150 -8.44 14.07 1.61
N LEU A 151 -8.56 12.78 1.97
CA LEU A 151 -8.98 11.74 1.02
C LEU A 151 -10.41 11.96 0.55
N TYR A 152 -11.32 12.36 1.45
CA TYR A 152 -12.69 12.69 1.07
C TYR A 152 -12.74 13.85 0.07
N THR A 153 -11.88 14.86 0.23
CA THR A 153 -11.82 16.02 -0.67
C THR A 153 -11.13 15.70 -1.99
N LEU A 154 -10.04 14.93 -2.00
CA LEU A 154 -9.17 14.80 -3.18
C LEU A 154 -9.31 13.47 -3.93
N ASN A 155 -9.89 12.44 -3.34
CA ASN A 155 -9.99 11.10 -3.92
C ASN A 155 -11.46 10.71 -4.15
N GLU A 156 -11.87 10.66 -5.42
CA GLU A 156 -13.25 10.36 -5.80
C GLU A 156 -13.69 8.94 -5.44
N ASP A 157 -12.81 7.95 -5.65
CA ASP A 157 -13.06 6.56 -5.27
C ASP A 157 -13.27 6.46 -3.76
N PHE A 158 -12.44 7.14 -2.98
CA PHE A 158 -12.56 7.15 -1.52
C PHE A 158 -13.87 7.79 -1.09
N ARG A 159 -14.21 8.95 -1.65
CA ARG A 159 -15.47 9.66 -1.37
C ARG A 159 -16.69 8.80 -1.69
N SER A 160 -16.63 8.01 -2.75
CA SER A 160 -17.72 7.12 -3.16
C SER A 160 -17.87 5.92 -2.22
N ASN A 161 -16.75 5.37 -1.74
CA ASN A 161 -16.74 4.13 -0.95
C ASN A 161 -16.81 4.34 0.58
N ILE A 162 -16.48 5.52 1.09
CA ILE A 162 -16.38 5.81 2.54
C ILE A 162 -17.67 5.55 3.34
N LYS A 163 -18.84 5.76 2.73
CA LYS A 163 -20.14 5.51 3.39
C LYS A 163 -20.31 4.04 3.78
N MET A 164 -19.89 3.13 2.89
CA MET A 164 -19.92 1.70 3.15
C MET A 164 -19.00 1.34 4.33
N LEU A 165 -17.81 1.92 4.37
CA LEU A 165 -16.84 1.69 5.44
C LEU A 165 -17.35 2.14 6.81
N ARG A 166 -17.91 3.34 6.88
CA ARG A 166 -18.46 3.89 8.13
C ARG A 166 -19.63 3.07 8.68
N LYS A 167 -20.42 2.40 7.82
CA LYS A 167 -21.49 1.49 8.26
C LYS A 167 -20.94 0.32 9.10
N HIS A 168 -19.76 -0.20 8.74
CA HIS A 168 -19.10 -1.31 9.42
C HIS A 168 -18.10 -0.88 10.51
N ARG A 169 -17.83 0.43 10.67
CA ARG A 169 -16.84 0.98 11.61
C ARG A 169 -17.36 2.14 12.47
N LYS A 170 -18.64 2.10 12.89
CA LYS A 170 -19.23 3.16 13.73
C LYS A 170 -18.35 3.50 14.95
N GLY A 171 -17.93 4.77 15.05
CA GLY A 171 -17.19 5.31 16.19
C GLY A 171 -15.69 4.98 16.26
N LYS A 172 -15.11 4.34 15.24
CA LYS A 172 -13.67 4.04 15.17
C LYS A 172 -12.99 4.87 14.09
N THR A 173 -11.72 5.24 14.29
CA THR A 173 -10.91 5.82 13.21
C THR A 173 -10.82 4.86 12.04
N LEU A 174 -10.91 5.41 10.84
CA LEU A 174 -10.74 4.62 9.64
C LEU A 174 -9.28 4.15 9.49
N PHE A 175 -8.35 5.03 9.82
CA PHE A 175 -6.92 4.83 9.68
C PHE A 175 -6.25 4.60 11.03
N GLN A 176 -5.28 3.71 11.05
CA GLN A 176 -4.40 3.53 12.19
C GLN A 176 -3.20 4.45 12.01
N VAL A 177 -3.12 5.50 12.83
CA VAL A 177 -1.93 6.35 12.85
C VAL A 177 -1.00 5.89 13.97
N ARG A 178 0.31 6.06 13.80
CA ARG A 178 1.30 6.06 14.88
C ARG A 178 2.26 7.22 14.72
N LEU A 179 2.52 7.94 15.80
CA LEU A 179 3.48 9.04 15.83
C LEU A 179 4.71 8.64 16.63
N PHE A 180 5.87 8.66 15.97
CA PHE A 180 7.16 8.35 16.58
C PHE A 180 7.92 9.65 16.87
N THR A 181 8.64 9.68 17.99
CA THR A 181 9.62 10.75 18.22
C THR A 181 10.74 10.67 17.19
N PHE A 182 11.45 11.77 16.99
CA PHE A 182 12.51 11.89 15.98
C PHE A 182 13.50 10.71 16.03
N GLU A 183 13.95 10.33 17.23
CA GLU A 183 14.98 9.30 17.46
C GLU A 183 14.43 7.86 17.41
N LYS A 184 13.11 7.68 17.56
CA LYS A 184 12.47 6.35 17.66
C LYS A 184 11.75 5.95 16.38
N TYR A 185 11.94 6.69 15.29
CA TYR A 185 11.34 6.33 14.01
C TYR A 185 12.01 5.06 13.46
N PRO A 186 11.28 3.94 13.30
CA PRO A 186 11.89 2.63 13.09
C PRO A 186 12.24 2.35 11.62
N TYR A 187 11.90 3.28 10.73
CA TYR A 187 12.02 3.12 9.28
C TYR A 187 13.29 3.83 8.83
N GLN A 188 14.41 3.09 8.77
CA GLN A 188 15.72 3.60 8.37
C GLN A 188 16.25 2.98 7.05
N ASP A 189 15.71 1.85 6.58
CA ASP A 189 16.19 1.14 5.38
C ASP A 189 15.18 1.11 4.21
N ASP A 190 15.66 1.15 2.96
CA ASP A 190 14.87 1.06 1.72
C ASP A 190 14.23 -0.33 1.47
N GLU A 191 14.42 -1.29 2.39
CA GLU A 191 14.04 -2.67 2.13
C GLU A 191 12.57 -2.97 2.48
N LEU A 192 11.84 -3.27 1.40
CA LEU A 192 10.64 -4.10 1.33
C LEU A 192 9.28 -3.55 1.70
N LYS A 193 9.14 -2.30 2.18
CA LYS A 193 7.89 -1.53 1.97
C LYS A 193 8.27 -0.06 1.87
N ALA A 194 8.12 0.57 0.70
CA ALA A 194 8.51 1.94 0.38
C ALA A 194 8.52 2.95 1.55
N HIS A 195 9.70 3.47 1.87
CA HIS A 195 9.89 4.59 2.78
C HIS A 195 9.78 5.90 1.99
N TYR A 196 9.20 6.94 2.59
CA TYR A 196 9.13 8.25 1.95
C TYR A 196 9.92 9.28 2.75
N THR A 197 11.06 9.67 2.19
CA THR A 197 11.83 10.83 2.63
C THR A 197 11.49 12.01 1.73
N LEU A 198 10.97 13.07 2.33
CA LEU A 198 10.79 14.33 1.65
C LEU A 198 12.15 14.98 1.38
N LYS A 199 12.56 15.05 0.10
CA LYS A 199 13.69 15.89 -0.31
C LYS A 199 13.26 17.36 -0.22
N LYS A 200 14.08 18.17 0.47
CA LYS A 200 13.89 19.62 0.62
C LYS A 200 14.08 20.36 -0.69
#